data_AF-A0A2P2IEB5-F1
#
_entry.id   AF-A0A2P2IEB5-F1
#
_cell.length_a   1.000
_cell.length_b   1.000
_cell.length_c   1.000
_cell.angle_alpha   90.00
_cell.angle_beta   90.00
_cell.angle_gamma   90.00
#
_symmetry.space_group_name_H-M   'P 1'
#
loop_
_entity.id
_entity.type
_entity.pdbx_description
1 polymer ?
#
loop_
_entity_poly.entity_id
_entity_poly.type
_entity_poly.pdbx_seq_one_letter_code
_entity_poly.pdbx_strand_id
1 'polypeptide(L)'
;IQLEEAVKNSEDKTTLADLTSKFFTLVPHSFGRTRPPLLDNAEVIKQKKDVMITLSDIELTQSLQKHKNEPVPKHPMDVKYESLNCKLELLDSGHDEYQVITSYVKGTTTDQNWKLLDVWCIDREGEEQRFRVNDSISARKLLWHGTSVAVVAAILNSGLRIMPHSGGCVGSGIYFA
;
A
#
# COMPACT_ATOMS: atom_id res chain seq x y z
N ILE A 1 13.20 5.17 13.90
CA ILE A 1 13.33 6.34 14.81
C ILE A 1 14.80 6.53 15.18
N GLN A 2 15.42 5.65 15.98
CA GLN A 2 16.85 5.78 16.35
C GLN A 2 17.83 5.93 15.17
N LEU A 3 17.74 5.07 14.15
CA LEU A 3 18.59 5.17 12.94
C LEU A 3 18.41 6.49 12.17
N GLU A 4 17.18 6.98 12.11
CA GLU A 4 16.84 8.20 11.38
C GLU A 4 17.33 9.45 12.12
N GLU A 5 17.21 9.45 13.44
CA GLU A 5 17.77 10.47 14.31
C GLU A 5 19.30 10.48 14.24
N ALA A 6 19.94 9.31 14.30
CA ALA A 6 21.39 9.18 14.19
C ALA A 6 21.93 9.72 12.84
N VAL A 7 21.26 9.41 11.73
CA VAL A 7 21.60 9.96 10.41
C VAL A 7 21.37 11.47 10.36
N LYS A 8 20.25 11.96 10.90
CA LYS A 8 19.93 13.40 10.91
C LYS A 8 20.90 14.21 11.78
N ASN A 9 21.34 13.65 12.90
CA ASN A 9 22.28 14.27 13.82
C ASN A 9 23.74 14.10 13.38
N SER A 10 23.99 13.41 12.26
CA SER A 10 25.34 13.09 11.76
C SER A 10 26.20 12.40 12.83
N GLU A 11 25.62 11.40 13.51
CA GLU A 11 26.33 10.59 14.49
C GLU A 11 27.48 9.79 13.86
N ASP A 12 28.39 9.31 14.70
CA ASP A 12 29.59 8.63 14.24
C ASP A 12 29.28 7.27 13.58
N LYS A 13 30.21 6.82 12.72
CA LYS A 13 30.04 5.58 11.95
C LYS A 13 29.90 4.34 12.84
N THR A 14 30.42 4.36 14.06
CA THR A 14 30.31 3.22 15.00
C THR A 14 28.87 3.07 15.46
N THR A 15 28.27 4.17 15.93
CA THR A 15 26.87 4.19 16.35
C THR A 15 25.92 3.80 15.22
N LEU A 16 26.15 4.30 13.99
CA LEU A 16 25.37 3.89 12.82
C LEU A 16 25.53 2.40 12.49
N ALA A 17 26.73 1.84 12.66
CA ALA A 17 26.99 0.42 12.41
C ALA A 17 26.30 -0.48 13.44
N ASP A 18 26.28 -0.08 14.71
CA ASP A 18 25.61 -0.81 15.78
C ASP A 18 24.09 -0.80 15.59
N LEU A 19 23.52 0.37 15.29
CA LEU A 19 22.09 0.51 15.00
C LEU A 19 21.69 -0.25 13.73
N THR A 20 22.52 -0.21 12.69
CA THR A 20 22.31 -1.00 11.46
C THR A 20 22.32 -2.50 11.75
N SER A 21 23.29 -2.95 12.55
CA SER A 21 23.42 -4.36 12.93
C SER A 21 22.17 -4.81 13.71
N LYS A 22 21.73 -4.00 14.68
CA LYS A 22 20.50 -4.25 15.44
C LYS A 22 19.27 -4.35 14.54
N PHE A 23 19.15 -3.48 13.52
CA PHE A 23 18.04 -3.56 12.57
C PHE A 23 18.04 -4.89 11.80
N PHE A 24 19.17 -5.31 11.23
CA PHE A 24 19.24 -6.57 10.48
C PHE A 24 19.16 -7.83 11.35
N THR A 25 19.44 -7.72 12.66
CA THR A 25 19.15 -8.79 13.62
C THR A 25 17.65 -8.94 13.87
N LEU A 26 16.92 -7.81 13.98
CA LEU A 26 15.46 -7.82 14.21
C LEU A 26 14.66 -8.18 12.95
N VAL A 27 15.12 -7.72 11.79
CA VAL A 27 14.50 -7.96 10.50
C VAL A 27 15.48 -8.77 9.65
N PRO A 28 15.33 -10.09 9.57
CA PRO A 28 16.22 -10.93 8.78
C PRO A 28 16.24 -10.52 7.31
N HIS A 29 17.43 -10.41 6.74
CA HIS A 29 17.65 -10.07 5.33
C HIS A 29 18.59 -11.07 4.68
N SER A 30 18.35 -11.37 3.41
CA SER A 30 19.24 -12.22 2.64
C SER A 30 20.34 -11.38 1.99
N PHE A 31 21.57 -11.49 2.51
CA PHE A 31 22.77 -10.87 1.93
C PHE A 31 23.70 -11.90 1.26
N GLY A 32 23.35 -13.18 1.29
CA GLY A 32 24.23 -14.26 0.85
C GLY A 32 25.56 -14.25 1.60
N ARG A 33 26.68 -14.18 0.87
CA ARG A 33 28.05 -14.09 1.43
C ARG A 33 28.57 -12.65 1.56
N THR A 34 27.71 -11.65 1.31
CA THR A 34 28.10 -10.24 1.39
C THR A 34 27.81 -9.67 2.77
N ARG A 35 28.62 -8.68 3.17
CA ARG A 35 28.38 -7.96 4.42
C ARG A 35 27.13 -7.08 4.26
N PRO A 36 26.24 -7.01 5.27
CA PRO A 36 25.11 -6.10 5.24
C PRO A 36 25.54 -4.65 4.99
N PRO A 37 24.84 -3.89 4.12
CA PRO A 37 25.17 -2.50 3.83
C PRO A 37 24.83 -1.60 5.02
N LEU A 38 25.58 -0.51 5.21
CA LEU A 38 25.30 0.46 6.26
C LEU A 38 24.02 1.25 5.94
N LEU A 39 23.18 1.52 6.94
CA LEU A 39 22.00 2.38 6.80
C LEU A 39 22.38 3.81 7.22
N ASP A 40 23.04 4.54 6.33
CA ASP A 40 23.72 5.81 6.65
C ASP A 40 23.09 7.07 6.05
N ASN A 41 22.01 6.93 5.29
CA ASN A 41 21.34 8.04 4.65
C ASN A 41 19.82 7.91 4.71
N ALA A 42 19.14 9.06 4.61
CA ALA A 42 17.70 9.15 4.74
C ALA A 42 16.94 8.38 3.66
N GLU A 43 17.49 8.28 2.44
CA GLU A 43 16.87 7.55 1.34
C GLU A 43 16.84 6.05 1.61
N VAL A 44 17.97 5.47 2.02
CA VAL A 44 18.06 4.04 2.38
C VAL A 44 17.15 3.71 3.56
N ILE A 45 17.09 4.58 4.57
CA ILE A 45 16.16 4.41 5.72
C ILE A 45 14.71 4.46 5.25
N LYS A 46 14.35 5.38 4.35
CA LYS A 46 13.02 5.49 3.78
C LYS A 46 12.63 4.21 3.02
N GLN A 47 13.51 3.71 2.16
CA GLN A 47 13.28 2.45 1.45
C GLN A 47 13.02 1.28 2.42
N LYS A 48 13.77 1.20 3.53
CA LYS A 48 13.54 0.18 4.57
C LYS A 48 12.19 0.34 5.26
N LYS A 49 11.76 1.58 5.54
CA LYS A 49 10.41 1.85 6.09
C LYS A 49 9.32 1.40 5.14
N ASP A 50 9.45 1.69 3.84
CA ASP A 50 8.45 1.32 2.82
C ASP A 50 8.30 -0.22 2.72
N VAL A 51 9.41 -0.95 2.83
CA VAL A 51 9.38 -2.42 2.93
C VAL A 51 8.66 -2.87 4.20
N MET A 52 8.94 -2.27 5.36
CA MET A 52 8.29 -2.64 6.62
C MET A 52 6.77 -2.39 6.60
N ILE A 53 6.34 -1.31 5.95
CA ILE A 53 4.92 -1.00 5.72
C ILE A 53 4.27 -2.10 4.87
N THR A 54 4.92 -2.47 3.76
CA THR A 54 4.44 -3.55 2.89
C THR A 54 4.33 -4.87 3.65
N LEU A 55 5.32 -5.20 4.49
CA LEU A 55 5.30 -6.41 5.32
C LEU A 55 4.17 -6.39 6.35
N SER A 56 3.88 -5.23 6.95
CA SER A 56 2.76 -5.06 7.87
C SER A 56 1.41 -5.32 7.17
N ASP A 57 1.25 -4.88 5.92
CA ASP A 57 0.03 -5.12 5.14
C ASP A 57 -0.11 -6.59 4.71
N ILE A 58 1.00 -7.26 4.42
CA ILE A 58 1.03 -8.70 4.17
C ILE A 58 0.62 -9.46 5.43
N GLU A 59 1.15 -9.10 6.60
CA GLU A 59 0.78 -9.72 7.88
C GLU A 59 -0.71 -9.55 8.19
N LEU A 60 -1.23 -8.33 8.00
CA LEU A 60 -2.67 -8.05 8.12
C LEU A 60 -3.48 -8.96 7.18
N THR A 61 -3.07 -9.07 5.92
CA THR A 61 -3.76 -9.93 4.94
C THR A 61 -3.72 -11.40 5.36
N GLN A 62 -2.60 -11.87 5.93
CA GLN A 62 -2.49 -13.24 6.43
C GLN A 62 -3.34 -13.48 7.68
N SER A 63 -3.47 -12.49 8.57
CA SER A 63 -4.33 -12.62 9.76
C SER A 63 -5.81 -12.66 9.39
N LEU A 64 -6.25 -11.94 8.34
CA LEU A 64 -7.60 -12.06 7.78
C LEU A 64 -7.94 -13.47 7.31
N GLN A 65 -6.95 -14.22 6.80
CA GLN A 65 -7.13 -15.60 6.34
C GLN A 65 -7.22 -16.62 7.48
N LYS A 66 -6.76 -16.29 8.69
CA LYS A 66 -6.70 -17.24 9.83
C LYS A 66 -8.02 -17.42 10.57
N HIS A 67 -9.06 -16.67 10.20
CA HIS A 67 -10.36 -16.72 10.86
C HIS A 67 -11.45 -17.14 9.88
N LYS A 68 -11.94 -18.38 10.05
CA LYS A 68 -13.34 -18.82 9.82
C LYS A 68 -13.39 -20.36 9.82
N ASN A 69 -13.62 -20.97 10.99
CA ASN A 69 -14.15 -22.34 11.06
C ASN A 69 -15.66 -22.25 10.74
N GLU A 70 -16.00 -22.21 9.45
CA GLU A 70 -17.40 -22.24 9.05
C GLU A 70 -17.95 -23.67 9.05
N PRO A 71 -19.21 -23.87 9.51
CA PRO A 71 -19.83 -25.19 9.57
C PRO A 71 -20.15 -25.78 8.19
N VAL A 72 -20.12 -24.97 7.13
CA VAL A 72 -20.36 -25.39 5.74
C VAL A 72 -19.07 -25.24 4.94
N PRO A 73 -18.67 -26.25 4.15
CA PRO A 73 -17.49 -26.13 3.28
C PRO A 73 -17.77 -25.12 2.15
N LYS A 74 -17.33 -23.87 2.36
CA LYS A 74 -17.28 -22.83 1.33
C LYS A 74 -16.06 -23.03 0.42
N HIS A 75 -16.15 -22.54 -0.82
CA HIS A 75 -15.00 -22.57 -1.71
C HIS A 75 -13.89 -21.64 -1.17
N PRO A 76 -12.60 -22.04 -1.20
CA PRO A 76 -11.52 -21.25 -0.59
C PRO A 76 -11.37 -19.82 -1.14
N MET A 77 -11.75 -19.58 -2.40
CA MET A 77 -11.74 -18.24 -2.98
C MET A 77 -12.84 -17.35 -2.41
N ASP A 78 -14.00 -17.91 -2.10
CA ASP A 78 -15.13 -17.17 -1.53
C ASP A 78 -14.78 -16.73 -0.10
N VAL A 79 -14.12 -17.61 0.67
CA VAL A 79 -13.62 -17.28 2.01
C VAL A 79 -12.63 -16.10 1.97
N LYS A 80 -11.70 -16.11 1.00
CA LYS A 80 -10.74 -15.03 0.81
C LYS A 80 -11.40 -13.73 0.33
N TYR A 81 -12.39 -13.84 -0.55
CA TYR A 81 -13.13 -12.67 -1.04
C TYR A 81 -13.94 -12.03 0.09
N GLU A 82 -14.67 -12.83 0.87
CA GLU A 82 -15.39 -12.35 2.05
C GLU A 82 -14.48 -11.69 3.08
N SER A 83 -13.23 -12.16 3.24
CA SER A 83 -12.30 -11.53 4.20
C SER A 83 -11.80 -10.14 3.76
N LEU A 84 -12.11 -9.71 2.54
CA LEU A 84 -11.81 -8.36 2.07
C LEU A 84 -12.83 -7.32 2.56
N ASN A 85 -14.01 -7.72 3.04
CA ASN A 85 -15.12 -6.81 3.42
C ASN A 85 -15.36 -5.70 2.37
N CYS A 86 -15.29 -6.10 1.10
CA CYS A 86 -15.32 -5.19 -0.03
C CYS A 86 -16.03 -5.87 -1.20
N LYS A 87 -16.97 -5.16 -1.81
CA LYS A 87 -17.65 -5.59 -3.02
C LYS A 87 -16.81 -5.20 -4.23
N LEU A 88 -16.55 -6.17 -5.10
CA LEU A 88 -15.83 -5.99 -6.36
C LEU A 88 -16.77 -6.35 -7.52
N GLU A 89 -16.98 -5.43 -8.45
CA GLU A 89 -17.77 -5.65 -9.65
C GLU A 89 -16.92 -5.37 -10.90
N LEU A 90 -16.79 -6.36 -11.76
CA LEU A 90 -16.10 -6.18 -13.04
C LEU A 90 -17.00 -5.35 -13.97
N LEU A 91 -16.48 -4.23 -14.45
CA LEU A 91 -17.19 -3.39 -15.41
C LEU A 91 -17.02 -3.96 -16.82
N ASP A 92 -18.14 -4.05 -17.54
CA ASP A 92 -18.11 -4.39 -18.96
C ASP A 92 -17.51 -3.24 -19.78
N SER A 93 -16.81 -3.62 -20.84
CA SER A 93 -16.24 -2.70 -21.82
C SER A 93 -17.27 -1.78 -22.48
N GLY A 94 -18.54 -2.20 -22.58
CA GLY A 94 -19.63 -1.36 -23.08
C GLY A 94 -20.16 -0.32 -22.09
N HIS A 95 -19.76 -0.38 -20.81
CA HIS A 95 -20.27 0.51 -19.76
C HIS A 95 -19.69 1.92 -19.88
N ASP A 96 -20.50 2.95 -19.62
CA ASP A 96 -20.09 4.35 -19.74
C ASP A 96 -18.88 4.68 -18.83
N GLU A 97 -18.89 4.18 -17.58
CA GLU A 97 -17.75 4.37 -16.67
C GLU A 97 -16.46 3.72 -17.19
N TYR A 98 -16.55 2.56 -17.84
CA TYR A 98 -15.39 1.91 -18.45
C TYR A 98 -14.79 2.80 -19.54
N GLN A 99 -15.64 3.44 -20.35
CA GLN A 99 -15.21 4.36 -21.41
C GLN A 99 -14.59 5.64 -20.85
N VAL A 100 -15.12 6.16 -19.75
CA VAL A 100 -14.53 7.30 -19.02
C VAL A 100 -13.14 6.94 -18.51
N ILE A 101 -12.99 5.80 -17.83
CA ILE A 101 -11.68 5.33 -17.32
C ILE A 101 -10.70 5.08 -18.47
N THR A 102 -11.15 4.45 -19.55
CA THR A 102 -10.33 4.21 -20.75
C THR A 102 -9.82 5.51 -21.35
N SER A 103 -10.68 6.52 -21.45
CA SER A 103 -10.32 7.84 -21.95
C SER A 103 -9.37 8.55 -20.98
N TYR A 104 -9.59 8.39 -19.68
CA TYR A 104 -8.74 9.00 -18.65
C TYR A 104 -7.33 8.43 -18.71
N VAL A 105 -7.18 7.09 -18.76
CA VAL A 105 -5.89 6.41 -18.92
C VAL A 105 -5.17 6.92 -20.18
N LYS A 106 -5.84 6.90 -21.34
CA LYS A 106 -5.26 7.37 -22.61
C LYS A 106 -4.83 8.84 -22.56
N GLY A 107 -5.57 9.68 -21.85
CA GLY A 107 -5.28 11.11 -21.73
C GLY A 107 -4.13 11.42 -20.76
N THR A 108 -3.88 10.58 -19.76
CA THR A 108 -2.86 10.83 -18.74
C THR A 108 -1.58 10.01 -18.89
N THR A 109 -1.55 9.00 -19.77
CA THR A 109 -0.33 8.22 -20.06
C THR A 109 0.35 8.73 -21.33
N THR A 110 1.48 9.44 -21.21
CA THR A 110 2.15 10.07 -22.36
C THR A 110 3.11 9.17 -23.14
N ASP A 111 3.69 8.12 -22.54
CA ASP A 111 4.85 7.44 -23.14
C ASP A 111 4.91 5.91 -22.94
N GLN A 112 3.88 5.30 -22.35
CA GLN A 112 3.90 3.86 -22.12
C GLN A 112 2.73 3.18 -22.82
N ASN A 113 3.03 2.07 -23.52
CA ASN A 113 2.04 1.18 -24.14
C ASN A 113 1.26 0.40 -23.07
N TRP A 114 0.55 1.10 -22.20
CA TRP A 114 -0.28 0.49 -21.18
C TRP A 114 -1.49 -0.11 -21.84
N LYS A 115 -1.68 -1.41 -21.61
CA LYS A 115 -2.90 -2.10 -22.01
C LYS A 115 -3.81 -2.17 -20.79
N LEU A 116 -4.91 -1.44 -20.83
CA LEU A 116 -6.00 -1.62 -19.87
C LEU A 116 -6.54 -3.05 -20.04
N LEU A 117 -6.48 -3.84 -18.98
CA LEU A 117 -6.99 -5.22 -18.97
C LEU A 117 -8.42 -5.22 -18.44
N ASP A 118 -8.58 -4.87 -17.17
CA ASP A 118 -9.86 -4.91 -16.47
C ASP A 118 -10.09 -3.62 -15.69
N VAL A 119 -11.36 -3.25 -15.53
CA VAL A 119 -11.78 -2.16 -14.65
C VAL A 119 -12.75 -2.75 -13.64
N TRP A 120 -12.43 -2.57 -12.36
CA TRP A 120 -13.25 -3.05 -11.26
C TRP A 120 -13.84 -1.87 -10.52
N CYS A 121 -15.15 -1.87 -10.34
CA CYS A 121 -15.82 -1.01 -9.37
C CYS A 121 -15.65 -1.62 -7.97
N ILE A 122 -15.29 -0.77 -7.02
CA ILE A 122 -14.92 -1.15 -5.66
C ILE A 122 -15.84 -0.40 -4.71
N ASP A 123 -16.58 -1.15 -3.89
CA ASP A 123 -17.41 -0.60 -2.82
C ASP A 123 -17.02 -1.23 -1.48
N ARG A 124 -16.40 -0.42 -0.62
CA ARG A 124 -15.85 -0.85 0.66
C ARG A 124 -16.84 -0.62 1.78
N GLU A 125 -16.99 -1.62 2.64
CA GLU A 125 -17.95 -1.57 3.73
C GLU A 125 -17.72 -0.34 4.64
N GLY A 126 -18.74 0.50 4.80
CA GLY A 126 -18.69 1.69 5.64
C GLY A 126 -17.94 2.90 5.05
N GLU A 127 -17.29 2.77 3.88
CA GLU A 127 -16.51 3.86 3.29
C GLU A 127 -17.41 5.01 2.81
N GLU A 128 -18.52 4.71 2.15
CA GLU A 128 -19.49 5.72 1.70
C GLU A 128 -19.97 6.57 2.89
N GLN A 129 -20.42 5.92 3.98
CA GLN A 129 -20.94 6.60 5.17
C GLN A 129 -19.87 7.46 5.83
N ARG A 130 -18.62 6.99 5.89
CA ARG A 130 -17.48 7.79 6.40
C ARG A 130 -17.15 8.96 5.49
N PHE A 131 -17.28 8.80 4.17
CA PHE A 131 -16.92 9.83 3.20
C PHE A 131 -17.96 10.94 3.08
N ARG A 132 -19.24 10.67 3.39
CA ARG A 132 -20.36 11.66 3.37
C ARG A 132 -20.12 12.92 4.19
N VAL A 133 -19.25 12.89 5.20
CA VAL A 133 -18.87 14.11 5.96
C VAL A 133 -18.25 15.20 5.07
N ASN A 134 -17.72 14.80 3.91
CA ASN A 134 -17.09 15.67 2.93
C ASN A 134 -18.07 16.11 1.82
N ASP A 135 -19.37 15.85 1.96
CA ASP A 135 -20.30 16.10 0.86
C ASP A 135 -20.47 17.58 0.49
N SER A 136 -20.16 18.48 1.41
CA SER A 136 -20.16 19.92 1.15
C SER A 136 -18.98 20.39 0.29
N ILE A 137 -17.95 19.56 0.06
CA ILE A 137 -16.79 19.91 -0.75
C ILE A 137 -17.17 19.92 -2.23
N SER A 138 -17.04 21.08 -2.87
CA SER A 138 -17.36 21.28 -4.30
C SER A 138 -16.23 20.88 -5.23
N ALA A 139 -14.97 21.01 -4.81
CA ALA A 139 -13.79 20.71 -5.61
C ALA A 139 -13.39 19.23 -5.54
N ARG A 140 -14.25 18.33 -6.02
CA ARG A 140 -13.99 16.88 -6.05
C ARG A 140 -13.28 16.49 -7.34
N LYS A 141 -12.29 15.59 -7.24
CA LYS A 141 -11.53 15.07 -8.39
C LYS A 141 -11.40 13.57 -8.29
N LEU A 142 -11.49 12.91 -9.44
CA LEU A 142 -11.06 11.52 -9.62
C LEU A 142 -9.56 11.52 -9.94
N LEU A 143 -8.76 10.88 -9.10
CA LEU A 143 -7.30 10.90 -9.20
C LEU A 143 -6.73 9.49 -9.12
N TRP A 144 -5.52 9.30 -9.64
CA TRP A 144 -4.84 8.01 -9.64
C TRP A 144 -4.10 7.76 -8.33
N HIS A 145 -4.14 6.52 -7.84
CA HIS A 145 -3.29 6.05 -6.75
C HIS A 145 -2.61 4.75 -7.17
N GLY A 146 -1.30 4.83 -7.46
CA GLY A 146 -0.49 3.67 -7.77
C GLY A 146 -0.03 2.96 -6.49
N THR A 147 -0.19 1.63 -6.44
CA THR A 147 0.25 0.82 -5.29
C THR A 147 0.81 -0.53 -5.74
N SER A 148 1.54 -1.19 -4.85
CA SER A 148 2.02 -2.56 -5.08
C SER A 148 0.86 -3.56 -4.99
N VAL A 149 0.85 -4.57 -5.86
CA VAL A 149 -0.13 -5.67 -5.80
C VAL A 149 -0.13 -6.36 -4.42
N ALA A 150 1.02 -6.40 -3.74
CA ALA A 150 1.17 -7.03 -2.43
C ALA A 150 0.29 -6.43 -1.33
N VAL A 151 -0.14 -5.16 -1.47
CA VAL A 151 -0.93 -4.45 -0.45
C VAL A 151 -2.38 -4.22 -0.86
N VAL A 152 -2.79 -4.64 -2.07
CA VAL A 152 -4.16 -4.42 -2.57
C VAL A 152 -5.20 -5.03 -1.63
N ALA A 153 -5.00 -6.25 -1.15
CA ALA A 153 -5.94 -6.90 -0.22
C ALA A 153 -6.12 -6.11 1.09
N ALA A 154 -5.02 -5.58 1.65
CA ALA A 154 -5.06 -4.73 2.84
C ALA A 154 -5.79 -3.41 2.58
N ILE A 155 -5.59 -2.79 1.41
CA ILE A 155 -6.28 -1.56 1.00
C ILE A 155 -7.78 -1.83 0.77
N LEU A 156 -8.16 -2.94 0.14
CA LEU A 156 -9.58 -3.28 -0.04
C LEU A 156 -10.29 -3.45 1.31
N ASN A 157 -9.66 -4.10 2.27
CA ASN A 157 -10.25 -4.29 3.60
C ASN A 157 -10.24 -3.01 4.46
N SER A 158 -9.07 -2.40 4.66
CA SER A 158 -8.89 -1.32 5.65
C SER A 158 -8.82 0.07 5.05
N GLY A 159 -8.53 0.17 3.75
CA GLY A 159 -8.46 1.42 3.01
C GLY A 159 -7.08 2.02 2.91
N LEU A 160 -7.04 3.13 2.17
CA LEU A 160 -5.86 3.98 2.13
C LEU A 160 -5.65 4.61 3.51
N ARG A 161 -4.50 4.30 4.11
CA ARG A 161 -4.12 4.75 5.46
C ARG A 161 -2.93 5.68 5.37
N ILE A 162 -2.95 6.74 6.19
CA ILE A 162 -1.76 7.56 6.41
C ILE A 162 -0.82 6.74 7.29
N MET A 163 0.24 6.23 6.69
CA MET A 163 1.25 5.51 7.44
C MET A 163 2.12 6.51 8.22
N PRO A 164 2.33 6.31 9.54
CA PRO A 164 3.03 7.29 10.40
C PRO A 164 4.43 7.69 9.93
N HIS A 165 5.05 6.86 9.09
CA HIS A 165 6.41 7.05 8.59
C HIS A 165 6.48 7.21 7.07
N SER A 166 5.35 7.17 6.36
CA SER A 166 5.31 7.37 4.91
C SER A 166 5.22 8.85 4.59
N GLY A 167 6.38 9.48 4.45
CA GLY A 167 6.50 10.84 3.96
C GLY A 167 7.01 10.88 2.53
N GLY A 168 6.17 11.31 1.59
CA GLY A 168 6.62 11.85 0.31
C GLY A 168 7.26 13.24 0.49
N CYS A 169 7.45 13.97 -0.60
CA CYS A 169 8.04 15.31 -0.58
C CYS A 169 7.27 16.34 0.29
N VAL A 170 6.02 16.03 0.67
CA VAL A 170 5.12 16.93 1.43
C VAL A 170 4.64 16.36 2.77
N GLY A 171 5.31 15.32 3.29
CA GLY A 171 5.04 14.78 4.63
C GLY A 171 4.05 13.60 4.66
N SER A 172 3.52 13.25 5.83
CA SER A 172 2.66 12.06 5.95
C SER A 172 1.27 12.32 5.37
N GLY A 173 0.86 11.54 4.38
CA GLY A 173 -0.43 11.73 3.71
C GLY A 173 -0.78 10.61 2.74
N ILE A 174 -1.98 10.69 2.16
CA ILE A 174 -2.40 9.84 1.05
C ILE A 174 -2.12 10.60 -0.24
N TYR A 175 -1.37 9.98 -1.13
CA TYR A 175 -0.84 10.60 -2.33
C TYR A 175 -1.63 10.18 -3.55
N PHE A 176 -2.00 11.15 -4.38
CA PHE A 176 -2.69 10.94 -5.63
C PHE A 176 -1.97 11.66 -6.76
N ALA A 177 -2.13 11.17 -7.99
CA ALA A 177 -1.63 11.76 -9.23
C ALA A 177 -2.77 12.17 -10.16
#